data_AF-A0ABC8TED1-F1
#
_entry.id   AF-A0ABC8TED1-F1
#
_cell.length_a   1.000
_cell.length_b   1.000
_cell.length_c   1.000
_cell.angle_alpha   90.00
_cell.angle_beta   90.00
_cell.angle_gamma   90.00
#
_symmetry.space_group_name_H-M   'P 1'
#
loop_
_entity.id
_entity.type
_entity.pdbx_description
1 polymer ?
#
loop_
_entity_poly.entity_id
_entity_poly.type
_entity_poly.pdbx_seq_one_letter_code
_entity_poly.pdbx_strand_id
1 'polypeptide(L)'
;MMPNPWLNTLGISLARIDFGPNGLNPPHTHPRATEILVVLEGTLHVGFVTSNLNSGNRLFTKVLHAGDVFVFPIGLIHFQFNVGKTNAVAIVALSSQNPRIITITDAVFGLTPPISVDVLTKAFQVDEKVIELLQKQF
;
A
#
# COMPACT_ATOMS: atom_id res chain seq x y z
N MET A 1 4.61 11.79 -3.31
CA MET A 1 4.24 12.87 -2.36
C MET A 1 5.33 13.94 -2.42
N MET A 2 5.01 15.15 -2.89
CA MET A 2 5.97 16.27 -2.86
C MET A 2 6.16 16.75 -1.41
N PRO A 3 7.34 17.26 -1.02
CA PRO A 3 7.50 17.91 0.28
C PRO A 3 6.57 19.12 0.37
N ASN A 4 5.71 19.18 1.38
CA ASN A 4 4.91 20.35 1.71
C ASN A 4 5.70 21.19 2.74
N PRO A 5 6.34 22.32 2.36
CA PRO A 5 7.25 23.05 3.25
C PRO A 5 6.54 23.58 4.51
N TRP A 6 5.26 23.91 4.39
CA TRP A 6 4.41 24.40 5.47
C TRP A 6 4.04 23.33 6.52
N LEU A 7 4.33 22.06 6.25
CA LEU A 7 4.17 20.95 7.21
C LEU A 7 5.47 20.53 7.89
N ASN A 8 6.58 21.19 7.57
CA ASN A 8 7.86 20.88 8.20
C ASN A 8 7.78 21.06 9.71
N THR A 9 8.40 20.15 10.46
CA THR A 9 8.41 20.05 11.94
C THR A 9 7.07 19.74 12.62
N LEU A 10 5.95 19.71 11.89
CA LEU A 10 4.63 19.41 12.45
C LEU A 10 4.32 17.91 12.59
N GLY A 11 5.18 17.05 12.03
CA GLY A 11 5.04 15.59 12.16
C GLY A 11 3.84 14.98 11.44
N ILE A 12 3.25 15.67 10.45
CA ILE A 12 2.09 15.19 9.69
C ILE A 12 2.25 15.43 8.19
N SER A 13 1.55 14.64 7.38
CA SER A 13 1.41 14.85 5.94
C SER A 13 0.04 14.39 5.43
N LEU A 14 -0.35 14.85 4.25
CA LEU A 14 -1.67 14.57 3.65
C LEU A 14 -1.52 14.21 2.15
N ALA A 15 -2.29 13.24 1.68
CA ALA A 15 -2.43 12.97 0.25
C ALA A 15 -3.91 12.78 -0.13
N ARG A 16 -4.23 13.11 -1.37
CA ARG A 16 -5.47 12.72 -2.04
C ARG A 16 -5.16 11.56 -2.98
N ILE A 17 -6.05 10.59 -3.01
CA ILE A 17 -5.96 9.45 -3.92
C ILE A 17 -7.28 9.35 -4.70
N ASP A 18 -7.15 9.34 -6.03
CA ASP A 18 -8.26 9.18 -6.96
C ASP A 18 -8.15 7.81 -7.62
N PHE A 19 -9.23 7.03 -7.56
CA PHE A 19 -9.31 5.69 -8.11
C PHE A 19 -10.32 5.68 -9.26
N GLY A 20 -9.90 5.26 -10.45
CA GLY A 20 -10.83 4.83 -11.50
C GLY A 20 -11.56 3.54 -11.10
N PRO A 21 -12.57 3.09 -11.86
CA PRO A 21 -13.20 1.78 -11.63
C PRO A 21 -12.15 0.66 -11.71
N ASN A 22 -12.17 -0.28 -10.76
CA ASN A 22 -11.13 -1.31 -10.59
C ASN A 22 -9.70 -0.76 -10.35
N GLY A 23 -9.57 0.51 -9.95
CA GLY A 23 -8.30 1.10 -9.58
C GLY A 23 -7.72 0.45 -8.32
N LEU A 24 -6.43 0.14 -8.36
CA LEU A 24 -5.69 -0.47 -7.25
C LEU A 24 -4.58 0.49 -6.78
N ASN A 25 -4.57 0.77 -5.49
CA ASN A 25 -3.33 1.15 -4.81
C ASN A 25 -2.73 -0.16 -4.25
N PRO A 26 -1.66 -0.69 -4.89
CA PRO A 26 -1.16 -2.03 -4.65
C PRO A 26 -0.65 -2.21 -3.22
N PRO A 27 -0.40 -3.44 -2.75
CA PRO A 27 0.19 -3.68 -1.44
C PRO A 27 1.45 -2.82 -1.22
N HIS A 28 1.41 -1.98 -0.19
CA HIS A 28 2.49 -1.08 0.18
C HIS A 28 2.58 -0.90 1.69
N THR A 29 3.66 -0.28 2.16
CA THR A 29 3.85 0.06 3.57
C THR A 29 4.46 1.46 3.73
N HIS A 30 4.14 2.08 4.87
CA HIS A 30 4.73 3.34 5.33
C HIS A 30 5.69 3.04 6.49
N PRO A 31 7.02 3.04 6.27
CA PRO A 31 7.97 2.65 7.31
C PRO A 31 8.05 3.65 8.47
N ARG A 32 7.48 4.85 8.33
CA ARG A 32 7.59 5.93 9.32
C ARG A 32 6.28 6.59 9.71
N ALA A 33 5.13 6.06 9.30
CA ALA A 33 3.84 6.64 9.68
C ALA A 33 2.73 5.61 9.75
N THR A 34 1.81 5.82 10.69
CA THR A 34 0.45 5.31 10.62
C THR A 34 -0.32 6.17 9.62
N GLU A 35 -1.19 5.54 8.84
CA GLU A 35 -2.10 6.21 7.92
C GLU A 35 -3.55 6.12 8.42
N ILE A 36 -4.29 7.21 8.31
CA ILE A 36 -5.74 7.22 8.42
C ILE A 36 -6.33 7.67 7.09
N LEU A 37 -7.30 6.90 6.57
CA LEU A 37 -7.96 7.13 5.31
C LEU A 37 -9.44 7.46 5.55
N VAL A 38 -9.93 8.50 4.87
CA VAL A 38 -11.35 8.85 4.76
C VAL A 38 -11.78 8.75 3.30
N VAL A 39 -12.89 8.06 3.05
CA VAL A 39 -13.50 8.04 1.72
C VAL A 39 -14.38 9.27 1.55
N LEU A 40 -14.14 10.04 0.49
CA LEU A 40 -14.97 11.16 0.11
C LEU A 40 -16.08 10.73 -0.86
N GLU A 41 -15.74 9.85 -1.81
CA GLU A 41 -16.64 9.41 -2.87
C GLU A 41 -16.38 7.94 -3.24
N GLY A 42 -17.41 7.25 -3.72
CA GLY A 42 -17.30 5.89 -4.23
C GLY A 42 -17.24 4.79 -3.16
N THR A 43 -16.62 3.66 -3.52
CA THR A 43 -16.59 2.45 -2.68
C THR A 43 -15.23 1.77 -2.75
N LEU A 44 -14.54 1.68 -1.61
CA LEU A 44 -13.19 1.11 -1.54
C LEU A 44 -13.17 -0.15 -0.67
N HIS A 45 -12.68 -1.25 -1.22
CA HIS A 45 -12.24 -2.40 -0.44
C HIS A 45 -10.81 -2.13 0.04
N VAL A 46 -10.62 -2.04 1.35
CA VAL A 46 -9.31 -1.74 1.95
C VAL A 46 -8.91 -2.83 2.94
N GLY A 47 -7.62 -2.98 3.20
CA GLY A 47 -7.17 -3.85 4.28
C GLY A 47 -5.68 -3.77 4.56
N PHE A 48 -5.29 -4.26 5.73
CA PHE A 48 -3.89 -4.48 6.11
C PHE A 48 -3.69 -5.90 6.63
N VAL A 49 -2.46 -6.39 6.51
CA VAL A 49 -2.03 -7.67 7.09
C VAL A 49 -1.17 -7.42 8.33
N THR A 50 -1.35 -8.26 9.36
CA THR A 50 -0.49 -8.22 10.55
C THR A 50 0.94 -8.66 10.21
N SER A 51 1.87 -8.33 11.09
CA SER A 51 3.19 -8.97 11.10
C SER A 51 3.09 -10.45 11.48
N ASN A 52 4.22 -11.17 11.39
CA ASN A 52 4.36 -12.60 11.69
C ASN A 52 4.00 -12.93 13.15
N LEU A 53 2.71 -13.08 13.42
CA LEU A 53 2.19 -13.53 14.71
C LEU A 53 2.39 -15.04 14.85
N ASN A 54 2.43 -15.55 16.08
CA ASN A 54 2.54 -16.99 16.37
C ASN A 54 1.38 -17.82 15.78
N SER A 55 0.23 -17.19 15.56
CA SER A 55 -0.95 -17.80 14.93
C SER A 55 -0.99 -17.61 13.40
N GLY A 56 0.07 -17.09 12.79
CA GLY A 56 0.12 -16.69 11.39
C GLY A 56 -0.38 -15.26 11.14
N ASN A 57 -0.14 -14.79 9.91
CA ASN A 57 -0.55 -13.46 9.45
C ASN A 57 -2.07 -13.40 9.26
N ARG A 58 -2.70 -12.31 9.71
CA ARG A 58 -4.14 -12.08 9.59
C ARG A 58 -4.44 -10.87 8.73
N LEU A 59 -5.44 -10.97 7.87
CA LEU A 59 -6.02 -9.85 7.14
C LEU A 59 -7.12 -9.17 7.96
N PHE A 60 -7.02 -7.86 8.10
CA PHE A 60 -8.10 -6.98 8.55
C PHE A 60 -8.57 -6.15 7.37
N THR A 61 -9.86 -6.22 7.04
CA THR A 61 -10.40 -5.61 5.83
C THR A 61 -11.83 -5.14 6.03
N LYS A 62 -12.23 -4.13 5.25
CA LYS A 62 -13.60 -3.63 5.17
C LYS A 62 -13.87 -3.03 3.79
N VAL A 63 -15.12 -3.06 3.36
CA VAL A 63 -15.61 -2.21 2.25
C VAL A 63 -16.12 -0.90 2.84
N LEU A 64 -15.50 0.20 2.43
CA LEU A 64 -15.78 1.57 2.87
C LEU A 64 -16.62 2.30 1.83
N HIS A 65 -17.51 3.17 2.31
CA HIS A 65 -18.31 4.11 1.52
C HIS A 65 -17.96 5.54 1.90
N ALA A 66 -18.48 6.53 1.17
CA ALA A 66 -18.31 7.94 1.50
C ALA A 66 -18.63 8.23 2.98
N GLY A 67 -17.70 8.91 3.67
CA GLY A 67 -17.75 9.21 5.10
C GLY A 67 -17.12 8.16 6.01
N ASP A 68 -16.89 6.93 5.54
CA ASP A 68 -16.21 5.90 6.33
C ASP A 68 -14.72 6.20 6.49
N VAL A 69 -14.17 5.74 7.62
CA VAL A 69 -12.77 5.91 8.02
C VAL A 69 -12.12 4.54 8.25
N PHE A 70 -10.83 4.41 7.93
CA PHE A 70 -10.04 3.23 8.24
C PHE A 70 -8.59 3.62 8.59
N VAL A 71 -7.95 2.85 9.48
CA VAL A 71 -6.58 3.13 9.97
C VAL A 71 -5.66 1.98 9.60
N PHE A 72 -4.50 2.32 9.03
CA PHE A 72 -3.43 1.39 8.71
C PHE A 72 -2.25 1.63 9.67
N PRO A 73 -1.95 0.68 10.58
CA PRO A 73 -0.85 0.84 11.53
C PRO A 73 0.51 0.97 10.82
N ILE A 74 1.40 1.78 11.43
CA ILE A 74 2.77 2.00 10.94
C ILE A 74 3.49 0.69 10.56
N GLY A 75 4.11 0.69 9.39
CA GLY A 75 4.93 -0.42 8.91
C GLY A 75 4.17 -1.65 8.41
N LEU A 76 2.85 -1.75 8.61
CA LEU A 76 2.07 -2.89 8.10
C LEU A 76 1.73 -2.74 6.62
N ILE A 77 1.80 -3.88 5.91
CA ILE A 77 1.43 -3.94 4.49
C ILE A 77 -0.08 -3.76 4.38
N HIS A 78 -0.51 -2.86 3.51
CA HIS A 78 -1.92 -2.56 3.27
C HIS A 78 -2.19 -2.17 1.82
N PHE A 79 -3.47 -2.13 1.44
CA PHE A 79 -3.92 -1.86 0.07
C PHE A 79 -5.28 -1.16 0.07
N GLN A 80 -5.62 -0.57 -1.07
CA GLN A 80 -6.96 -0.08 -1.37
C GLN A 80 -7.34 -0.45 -2.80
N PHE A 81 -8.56 -0.95 -2.99
CA PHE A 81 -9.08 -1.36 -4.29
C PHE A 81 -10.50 -0.82 -4.51
N ASN A 82 -10.72 -0.13 -5.62
CA ASN A 82 -12.03 0.37 -5.97
C ASN A 82 -12.90 -0.76 -6.56
N VAL A 83 -13.77 -1.30 -5.72
CA VAL A 83 -14.77 -2.33 -6.09
C VAL A 83 -16.07 -1.73 -6.64
N GLY A 84 -16.19 -0.40 -6.61
CA GLY A 84 -17.31 0.32 -7.20
C GLY A 84 -17.26 0.36 -8.73
N LYS A 85 -18.40 0.68 -9.34
CA LYS A 85 -18.53 0.86 -10.79
C LYS A 85 -18.16 2.27 -11.26
N THR A 86 -18.00 3.20 -10.33
CA THR A 86 -17.66 4.61 -10.57
C THR A 86 -16.29 4.93 -9.98
N ASN A 87 -15.80 6.14 -10.23
CA ASN A 87 -14.62 6.64 -9.55
C ASN A 87 -14.83 6.68 -8.03
N ALA A 88 -13.73 6.57 -7.29
CA ALA A 88 -13.68 6.75 -5.85
C ALA A 88 -12.59 7.76 -5.49
N VAL A 89 -12.80 8.53 -4.43
CA VAL A 89 -11.86 9.55 -3.95
C VAL A 89 -11.66 9.35 -2.47
N ALA A 90 -10.40 9.36 -2.03
CA ALA A 90 -10.04 9.32 -0.62
C ALA A 90 -9.01 10.39 -0.27
N ILE A 91 -9.05 10.84 0.99
CA ILE A 91 -7.98 11.62 1.60
C ILE A 91 -7.33 10.76 2.67
N VAL A 92 -5.99 10.78 2.70
CA VAL A 92 -5.20 10.12 3.72
C VAL A 92 -4.38 11.14 4.49
N ALA A 93 -4.33 10.98 5.81
CA ALA A 93 -3.42 11.70 6.68
C ALA A 93 -2.42 10.73 7.30
N LEU A 94 -1.16 11.15 7.40
CA LEU A 94 -0.09 10.30 7.91
C LEU A 94 0.58 10.96 9.10
N SER A 95 0.90 10.15 10.12
CA SER A 95 1.56 10.59 11.36
C SER A 95 3.06 10.88 11.20
N SER A 96 3.47 11.38 10.03
CA SER A 96 4.82 11.83 9.74
C SER A 96 4.81 12.87 8.63
N GLN A 97 5.66 13.88 8.75
CA GLN A 97 5.94 14.82 7.65
C GLN A 97 6.63 14.15 6.45
N ASN A 98 7.24 12.98 6.68
CA ASN A 98 7.90 12.20 5.65
C ASN A 98 7.64 10.72 5.90
N PRO A 99 6.48 10.19 5.51
CA PRO A 99 6.11 8.80 5.78
C PRO A 99 6.96 7.80 4.98
N ARG A 100 7.40 8.20 3.77
CA ARG A 100 7.86 7.32 2.67
C ARG A 100 6.86 6.21 2.36
N ILE A 101 7.01 5.62 1.18
CA ILE A 101 6.18 4.52 0.72
C ILE A 101 7.11 3.45 0.15
N ILE A 102 6.79 2.20 0.43
CA ILE A 102 7.43 1.03 -0.19
C ILE A 102 6.31 0.23 -0.82
N THR A 103 6.17 0.32 -2.14
CA THR A 103 5.31 -0.59 -2.91
C THR A 103 5.97 -1.96 -2.95
N ILE A 104 5.27 -2.99 -2.49
CA ILE A 104 5.89 -4.31 -2.27
C ILE A 104 6.34 -4.94 -3.58
N THR A 105 5.53 -4.85 -4.64
CA THR A 105 5.88 -5.43 -5.94
C THR A 105 7.10 -4.76 -6.55
N ASP A 106 7.15 -3.43 -6.55
CA ASP A 106 8.26 -2.67 -7.12
C ASP A 106 9.55 -2.91 -6.34
N ALA A 107 9.46 -2.97 -5.00
CA ALA A 107 10.60 -3.23 -4.13
C ALA A 107 11.15 -4.67 -4.23
N VAL A 108 10.36 -5.62 -4.72
CA VAL A 108 10.77 -7.02 -4.88
C VAL A 108 11.19 -7.34 -6.31
N PHE A 109 10.45 -6.84 -7.31
CA PHE A 109 10.59 -7.22 -8.71
C PHE A 109 11.10 -6.10 -9.63
N GLY A 110 10.92 -4.82 -9.28
CA GLY A 110 11.25 -3.66 -10.12
C GLY A 110 12.56 -2.93 -9.75
N LEU A 111 13.50 -3.62 -9.11
CA LEU A 111 14.77 -3.02 -8.67
C LEU A 111 15.85 -3.05 -9.76
N THR A 112 16.72 -2.04 -9.74
CA THR A 112 17.97 -2.02 -10.50
C THR A 112 19.16 -1.78 -9.56
N PRO A 113 20.06 -2.76 -9.35
CA PRO A 113 20.02 -4.13 -9.88
C PRO A 113 18.91 -4.99 -9.24
N PRO A 114 18.42 -6.04 -9.93
CA PRO A 114 17.36 -6.92 -9.41
C PRO A 114 17.86 -7.79 -8.26
N ILE A 115 16.94 -8.24 -7.40
CA ILE A 115 17.21 -9.32 -6.45
C ILE A 115 17.53 -10.59 -7.25
N SER A 116 18.50 -11.37 -6.79
CA SER A 116 18.87 -12.65 -7.40
C SER A 116 17.65 -13.55 -7.63
N VAL A 117 17.56 -14.11 -8.83
CA VAL A 117 16.52 -15.07 -9.20
C VAL A 117 16.52 -16.26 -8.25
N ASP A 118 17.68 -16.78 -7.84
CA ASP A 118 17.79 -17.88 -6.88
C ASP A 118 17.18 -17.56 -5.51
N VAL A 119 17.38 -16.32 -5.04
CA VAL A 119 16.83 -15.87 -3.76
C VAL A 119 15.31 -15.84 -3.83
N LEU A 120 14.75 -15.24 -4.89
CA LEU A 120 13.30 -15.13 -5.05
C LEU A 120 12.66 -16.48 -5.35
N THR A 121 13.30 -17.34 -6.12
CA THR A 121 12.85 -18.72 -6.41
C THR A 121 12.68 -19.51 -5.11
N LYS A 122 13.68 -19.44 -4.22
CA LYS A 122 13.60 -20.08 -2.89
C LYS A 122 12.58 -19.43 -1.97
N ALA A 123 12.48 -18.09 -1.98
CA ALA A 123 11.57 -17.36 -1.10
C ALA A 123 10.09 -17.57 -1.49
N PHE A 124 9.78 -17.54 -2.78
CA PHE A 124 8.43 -17.69 -3.32
C PHE A 124 8.04 -19.15 -3.59
N GLN A 125 9.01 -20.08 -3.58
CA GLN A 125 8.81 -21.51 -3.81
C GLN A 125 8.17 -21.80 -5.19
N VAL A 126 8.66 -21.11 -6.21
CA VAL A 126 8.22 -21.24 -7.61
C VAL A 126 9.43 -21.41 -8.53
N ASP A 127 9.19 -21.82 -9.77
CA ASP A 127 10.26 -21.95 -10.77
C ASP A 127 10.90 -20.59 -11.13
N GLU A 128 12.18 -20.62 -11.48
CA GLU A 128 12.96 -19.44 -11.89
C GLU A 128 12.27 -18.66 -13.03
N LYS A 129 11.66 -19.37 -13.99
CA LYS A 129 10.93 -18.75 -15.11
C LYS A 129 9.77 -17.86 -14.65
N VAL A 130 9.13 -18.19 -13.53
CA VAL A 130 8.05 -17.38 -12.95
C VAL A 130 8.65 -16.09 -12.37
N ILE A 131 9.78 -16.19 -11.67
CA ILE A 131 10.47 -15.01 -11.12
C ILE A 131 10.98 -14.09 -12.23
N GLU A 132 11.62 -14.64 -13.26
CA GLU A 132 12.06 -13.85 -14.41
C GLU A 132 10.91 -13.17 -15.14
N LEU A 133 9.76 -13.86 -15.26
CA LEU A 133 8.56 -13.28 -15.82
C LEU A 133 8.09 -12.10 -14.97
N LEU A 134 8.00 -12.27 -13.65
CA LEU A 134 7.60 -11.19 -12.73
C LEU A 134 8.56 -10.00 -12.82
N GLN A 135 9.88 -10.22 -12.76
CA GLN A 135 10.88 -9.16 -12.89
C GLN A 135 10.83 -8.41 -14.24
N LYS A 136 10.29 -9.01 -15.31
CA LYS A 136 10.10 -8.33 -16.60
C LYS A 136 8.83 -7.48 -16.67
N GLN A 137 7.87 -7.71 -15.77
CA GLN A 137 6.61 -6.94 -15.72
C GLN A 137 6.76 -5.62 -14.97
N PHE A 138 7.81 -5.48 -14.15
CA PHE A 138 8.11 -4.31 -13.33
C PHE A 138 9.42 -3.65 -13.77
#